data_AF-A0A4V2XNX8-F1
#
_entry.id   AF-A0A4V2XNX8-F1
#
_cell.length_a   1.000
_cell.length_b   1.000
_cell.length_c   1.000
_cell.angle_alpha   90.00
_cell.angle_beta   90.00
_cell.angle_gamma   90.00
#
_symmetry.space_group_name_H-M   'P 1'
#
loop_
_entity.id
_entity.type
_entity.pdbx_description
1 polymer ?
#
loop_
_entity_poly.entity_id
_entity_poly.type
_entity_poly.pdbx_seq_one_letter_code
_entity_poly.pdbx_strand_id
1 'polypeptide(L)'
;MACPTLRTTNDMPIVQPPTFEALDLVPFQINPHYLDAMPDTPHLGESRAECLEQCLEQFLERNDVPVVGLREGTWPRREGPRLTLGGITAGALLFRRGQAPEELAPGADLSDLLRERCRFDVSTTAAA
;
A
#
# COMPACT_ATOMS: atom_id res chain seq x y z
N MET A 1 -8.53 10.45 -5.15
CA MET A 1 -7.59 9.38 -5.51
C MET A 1 -6.24 10.02 -5.77
N ALA A 2 -5.28 9.90 -4.84
CA ALA A 2 -4.05 10.69 -4.89
C ALA A 2 -2.84 9.94 -5.47
N CYS A 3 -2.86 8.61 -5.41
CA CYS A 3 -1.79 7.73 -5.88
C CYS A 3 -1.67 7.75 -7.41
N PRO A 4 -0.64 7.11 -8.00
CA PRO A 4 -0.51 6.96 -9.44
C PRO A 4 -1.61 6.08 -10.04
N THR A 5 -2.05 5.05 -9.30
CA THR A 5 -3.08 4.11 -9.77
C THR A 5 -4.06 3.67 -8.68
N LEU A 6 -5.14 3.02 -9.09
CA LEU A 6 -6.15 2.39 -8.21
C LEU A 6 -5.89 0.92 -7.92
N ARG A 7 -4.73 0.40 -8.34
CA ARG A 7 -4.41 -1.04 -8.30
C ARG A 7 -4.33 -1.63 -6.89
N THR A 8 -4.31 -0.79 -5.85
CA THR A 8 -4.29 -1.18 -4.43
C THR A 8 -5.59 -0.83 -3.70
N THR A 9 -6.72 -0.65 -4.41
CA THR A 9 -8.03 -0.46 -3.77
C THR A 9 -8.57 -1.78 -3.23
N ASN A 10 -9.34 -1.69 -2.13
CA ASN A 10 -10.11 -2.81 -1.57
C ASN A 10 -11.55 -2.86 -2.11
N ASP A 11 -11.93 -1.91 -2.97
CA ASP A 11 -13.28 -1.81 -3.52
C ASP A 11 -13.56 -2.91 -4.54
N MET A 12 -14.81 -3.36 -4.56
CA MET A 12 -15.31 -4.30 -5.56
C MET A 12 -15.42 -3.59 -6.93
N PRO A 13 -14.92 -4.19 -8.03
CA PRO A 13 -15.00 -3.60 -9.37
C PRO A 13 -16.42 -3.74 -9.95
N ILE A 14 -17.37 -2.96 -9.42
CA ILE A 14 -18.77 -2.97 -9.86
C ILE A 14 -18.95 -2.40 -11.28
N VAL A 15 -18.05 -1.52 -11.69
CA VAL A 15 -18.01 -0.90 -13.02
C VAL A 15 -16.57 -0.86 -13.47
N GLN A 16 -16.32 -1.20 -14.73
CA GLN A 16 -15.00 -1.14 -15.32
C GLN A 16 -14.61 0.32 -15.63
N PRO A 17 -13.54 0.86 -15.02
CA PRO A 17 -13.01 2.16 -15.40
C PRO A 17 -12.30 2.06 -16.75
N PRO A 18 -12.20 3.17 -17.52
CA PRO A 18 -11.45 3.18 -18.78
C PRO A 18 -9.96 2.89 -18.57
N THR A 19 -9.39 3.32 -17.44
CA THR A 19 -8.01 3.03 -17.01
C THR A 19 -7.94 2.94 -15.49
N PHE A 20 -6.86 2.36 -14.95
CA PHE A 20 -6.56 2.39 -13.51
C PHE A 20 -5.70 3.57 -13.09
N GLU A 21 -5.35 4.47 -14.02
CA GLU A 21 -4.55 5.66 -13.72
C GLU A 21 -5.36 6.63 -12.85
N ALA A 22 -4.68 7.29 -11.92
CA ALA A 22 -5.26 8.24 -10.99
C ALA A 22 -4.53 9.59 -11.07
N LEU A 23 -4.58 10.41 -10.01
CA LEU A 23 -4.12 11.80 -10.08
C LEU A 23 -2.59 11.97 -9.96
N ASP A 24 -1.86 10.92 -9.57
CA ASP A 24 -0.39 10.93 -9.44
C ASP A 24 0.15 12.11 -8.59
N LEU A 25 -0.56 12.45 -7.52
CA LEU A 25 -0.17 13.51 -6.59
C LEU A 25 0.89 13.06 -5.59
N VAL A 26 1.01 11.75 -5.36
CA VAL A 26 2.05 11.14 -4.53
C VAL A 26 2.69 9.96 -5.27
N PRO A 27 4.02 9.81 -5.25
CA PRO A 27 4.72 8.77 -6.02
C PRO A 27 4.83 7.46 -5.21
N PHE A 28 3.72 7.00 -4.65
CA PHE A 28 3.60 5.71 -3.97
C PHE A 28 2.13 5.26 -3.97
N GLN A 29 1.89 3.98 -3.72
CA GLN A 29 0.54 3.43 -3.60
C GLN A 29 0.06 3.45 -2.15
N ILE A 30 -1.26 3.54 -1.98
CA ILE A 30 -1.91 3.47 -0.67
C ILE A 30 -2.95 2.34 -0.74
N ASN A 31 -2.91 1.43 0.22
CA ASN A 31 -4.00 0.51 0.50
C ASN A 31 -4.77 1.04 1.73
N PRO A 32 -5.96 1.63 1.56
CA PRO A 32 -6.74 2.16 2.68
C PRO A 32 -7.45 1.04 3.43
N HIS A 33 -7.81 1.25 4.69
CA HIS A 33 -8.52 0.25 5.52
C HIS A 33 -7.77 -1.09 5.63
N TYR A 34 -6.44 -1.03 5.69
CA TYR A 34 -5.60 -2.20 5.92
C TYR A 34 -5.94 -2.81 7.29
N LEU A 35 -6.09 -4.13 7.34
CA LEU A 35 -6.32 -4.88 8.57
C LEU A 35 -5.16 -5.83 8.81
N ASP A 36 -4.82 -6.03 10.09
CA ASP A 36 -3.79 -6.98 10.52
C ASP A 36 -4.33 -8.41 10.59
N ALA A 37 -3.43 -9.38 10.37
CA ALA A 37 -3.73 -10.79 10.51
C ALA A 37 -4.22 -11.07 11.93
N MET A 38 -5.50 -11.44 12.06
CA MET A 38 -6.02 -11.91 13.33
C MET A 38 -5.85 -13.43 13.40
N PRO A 39 -5.12 -13.96 14.39
CA PRO A 39 -4.82 -15.39 14.47
C PRO A 39 -6.05 -16.29 14.74
N ASP A 40 -7.21 -15.75 15.10
CA ASP A 40 -8.31 -16.55 15.68
C ASP A 40 -9.71 -16.24 15.12
N THR A 41 -9.92 -16.34 13.80
CA THR A 41 -11.29 -16.42 13.25
C THR A 41 -11.59 -17.81 12.66
N PRO A 42 -12.51 -18.60 13.25
CA PRO A 42 -12.79 -19.98 12.85
C PRO A 42 -13.80 -20.05 11.68
N HIS A 43 -13.61 -19.26 10.62
CA HIS A 43 -14.43 -19.33 9.41
C HIS A 43 -13.52 -19.47 8.18
N LEU A 44 -13.44 -20.70 7.67
CA LEU A 44 -13.09 -21.14 6.30
C LEU A 44 -12.60 -20.04 5.33
N GLY A 45 -11.29 -19.85 5.28
CA GLY A 45 -10.60 -18.93 4.35
C GLY A 45 -9.40 -18.29 5.04
N GLU A 46 -8.37 -17.94 4.27
CA GLU A 46 -7.30 -17.06 4.76
C GLU A 46 -7.94 -15.82 5.42
N SER A 47 -7.42 -15.35 6.55
CA SER A 47 -7.97 -14.14 7.18
C SER A 47 -7.91 -12.97 6.19
N ARG A 48 -8.88 -12.06 6.23
CA ARG A 48 -8.95 -10.91 5.29
C ARG A 48 -7.61 -10.17 5.19
N ALA A 49 -6.89 -10.10 6.30
CA ALA A 49 -5.59 -9.49 6.40
C ALA A 49 -4.44 -10.32 5.81
N GLU A 50 -4.38 -11.64 6.01
CA GLU A 50 -3.41 -12.50 5.33
C GLU A 50 -3.60 -12.44 3.81
N CYS A 51 -4.86 -12.41 3.36
CA CYS A 51 -5.18 -12.22 1.95
C CYS A 51 -4.70 -10.84 1.45
N LEU A 52 -4.84 -9.77 2.24
CA LEU A 52 -4.35 -8.43 1.88
C LEU A 52 -2.82 -8.38 1.79
N GLU A 53 -2.12 -8.93 2.77
CA GLU A 53 -0.65 -9.03 2.75
C GLU A 53 -0.18 -9.80 1.53
N GLN A 54 -0.72 -11.00 1.28
CA GLN A 54 -0.40 -11.78 0.07
C GLN A 54 -0.75 -11.05 -1.23
N CYS A 55 -1.88 -10.35 -1.29
CA CYS A 55 -2.24 -9.54 -2.46
C CYS A 55 -1.22 -8.44 -2.73
N LEU A 56 -0.75 -7.76 -1.67
CA LEU A 56 0.27 -6.71 -1.78
C LEU A 56 1.63 -7.30 -2.16
N GLU A 57 2.02 -8.46 -1.63
CA GLU A 57 3.24 -9.16 -2.04
C GLU A 57 3.22 -9.56 -3.52
N GLN A 58 2.13 -10.16 -3.98
CA GLN A 58 1.95 -10.51 -5.40
C GLN A 58 1.92 -9.27 -6.29
N PHE A 59 1.29 -8.19 -5.83
CA PHE A 59 1.32 -6.90 -6.52
C PHE A 59 2.77 -6.39 -6.64
N LEU A 60 3.56 -6.46 -5.58
CA LEU A 60 4.95 -6.02 -5.55
C LEU A 60 5.89 -6.91 -6.38
N GLU A 61 5.53 -8.17 -6.64
CA GLU A 61 6.30 -9.04 -7.54
C GLU A 61 6.43 -8.43 -8.94
N ARG A 62 5.36 -7.78 -9.42
CA ARG A 62 5.25 -7.18 -10.76
C ARG A 62 5.39 -5.66 -10.79
N ASN A 63 5.37 -5.01 -9.63
CA ASN A 63 5.39 -3.55 -9.52
C ASN A 63 6.44 -3.13 -8.49
N ASP A 64 7.43 -2.36 -8.93
CA ASP A 64 8.45 -1.76 -8.07
C ASP A 64 7.97 -0.38 -7.62
N VAL A 65 7.06 -0.40 -6.64
CA VAL A 65 6.42 0.79 -6.05
C VAL A 65 6.15 0.56 -4.57
N PRO A 66 6.53 1.47 -3.66
CA PRO A 66 6.17 1.32 -2.26
C PRO A 66 4.65 1.40 -2.07
N VAL A 67 4.10 0.55 -1.20
CA VAL A 67 2.69 0.57 -0.82
C VAL A 67 2.58 0.87 0.67
N VAL A 68 1.77 1.87 1.04
CA VAL A 68 1.43 2.17 2.44
C VAL A 68 0.06 1.57 2.76
N GLY A 69 0.02 0.53 3.59
CA GLY A 69 -1.18 -0.02 4.19
C GLY A 69 -1.63 0.84 5.35
N LEU A 70 -2.64 1.68 5.14
CA LEU A 70 -3.17 2.58 6.16
C LEU A 70 -4.24 1.85 6.99
N ARG A 71 -3.95 1.64 8.27
CA ARG A 71 -4.95 1.18 9.24
C ARG A 71 -5.99 2.27 9.50
N GLU A 72 -7.18 1.87 9.90
CA GLU A 72 -8.26 2.84 10.17
C GLU A 72 -7.87 3.84 11.26
N GLY A 73 -8.26 5.10 11.06
CA GLY A 73 -7.87 6.20 11.96
C GLY A 73 -6.44 6.71 11.76
N THR A 74 -5.76 6.30 10.69
CA THR A 74 -4.47 6.87 10.27
C THR A 74 -4.55 7.59 8.93
N TRP A 75 -3.67 8.58 8.74
CA TRP A 75 -3.65 9.40 7.53
C TRP A 75 -2.25 9.96 7.24
N PRO A 76 -1.80 9.94 5.98
CA PRO A 76 -0.62 10.71 5.59
C PRO A 76 -0.99 12.18 5.39
N ARG A 77 -0.14 13.09 5.87
CA ARG A 77 -0.26 14.54 5.64
C ARG A 77 0.96 15.04 4.89
N ARG A 78 0.73 15.59 3.70
CA ARG A 78 1.77 16.23 2.87
C ARG A 78 1.72 17.74 3.00
N GLU A 79 2.86 18.35 3.30
CA GLU A 79 3.08 19.80 3.31
C GLU A 79 4.36 20.13 2.53
N GLY A 80 4.18 20.51 1.26
CA GLY A 80 5.31 20.74 0.35
C GLY A 80 6.16 19.47 0.17
N PRO A 81 7.45 19.49 0.55
CA PRO A 81 8.34 18.35 0.46
C PRO A 81 8.25 17.40 1.67
N ARG A 82 7.42 17.72 2.68
CA ARG A 82 7.28 16.90 3.89
C ARG A 82 6.06 16.00 3.80
N LEU A 83 6.21 14.75 4.21
CA LEU A 83 5.14 13.78 4.37
C LEU A 83 5.23 13.17 5.77
N THR A 84 4.15 13.21 6.53
CA THR A 84 4.11 12.68 7.90
C THR A 84 2.93 11.75 8.08
N LEU A 85 3.11 10.67 8.84
CA LEU A 85 2.01 9.81 9.23
C LEU A 85 1.31 10.38 10.47
N GLY A 86 0.06 10.79 10.34
CA GLY A 86 -0.81 11.13 11.46
C GLY A 86 -1.76 9.99 11.79
N GLY A 87 -2.40 10.07 12.96
CA GLY A 87 -3.42 9.11 13.36
C GLY A 87 -3.25 8.53 14.74
N ILE A 88 -3.96 7.41 14.94
CA ILE A 88 -3.93 6.61 16.18
C ILE A 88 -2.68 5.73 16.26
N THR A 89 -2.39 5.22 17.47
CA THR A 89 -1.23 4.37 17.78
C THR A 89 -1.09 3.12 16.91
N ALA A 90 -2.17 2.68 16.27
CA ALA A 90 -2.13 1.58 15.32
C ALA A 90 -1.15 1.84 14.17
N GLY A 91 -0.92 3.09 13.75
CA GLY A 91 0.06 3.39 12.71
C GLY A 91 -0.29 2.80 11.34
N ALA A 92 0.73 2.50 10.53
CA ALA A 92 0.58 1.94 9.19
C ALA A 92 1.67 0.91 8.90
N LEU A 93 1.52 0.15 7.82
CA LEU A 93 2.56 -0.73 7.31
C LEU A 93 3.08 -0.25 5.97
N LEU A 94 4.40 -0.34 5.79
CA LEU A 94 5.07 -0.02 4.54
C LEU A 94 5.59 -1.30 3.88
N PHE A 95 5.08 -1.55 2.68
CA PHE A 95 5.44 -2.71 1.88
C PHE A 95 6.39 -2.27 0.76
N ARG A 96 7.48 -3.01 0.60
CA ARG A 96 8.45 -2.84 -0.49
C ARG A 96 8.79 -4.19 -1.10
N ARG A 97 9.12 -4.19 -2.38
CA ARG A 97 9.43 -5.42 -3.12
C ARG A 97 10.60 -6.16 -2.49
N GLY A 98 10.39 -7.44 -2.18
CA GLY A 98 11.42 -8.32 -1.61
C GLY A 98 11.83 -7.98 -0.17
N GLN A 99 11.03 -7.19 0.54
CA GLN A 99 11.26 -6.82 1.93
C GLN A 99 10.06 -7.22 2.79
N ALA A 100 10.31 -7.60 4.04
CA ALA A 100 9.26 -7.78 5.02
C ALA A 100 8.55 -6.44 5.29
N PRO A 101 7.24 -6.44 5.61
CA PRO A 101 6.51 -5.22 5.93
C PRO A 101 7.15 -4.45 7.09
N GLU A 102 7.27 -3.14 6.94
CA GLU A 102 7.84 -2.23 7.94
C GLU A 102 6.74 -1.50 8.71
N GLU A 103 6.75 -1.58 10.05
CA GLU A 103 5.82 -0.87 10.93
C GLU A 103 6.14 0.63 10.99
N LEU A 104 5.11 1.46 10.77
CA LEU A 104 5.19 2.92 10.81
C LEU A 104 4.37 3.46 11.98
N ALA A 105 5.06 4.07 12.95
CA ALA A 105 4.40 4.74 14.07
C ALA A 105 3.81 6.11 13.67
N PRO A 106 2.76 6.59 14.36
CA PRO A 106 2.31 7.97 14.21
C PRO A 106 3.45 8.96 14.50
N GLY A 107 3.52 10.02 13.70
CA GLY A 107 4.61 10.98 13.68
C GLY A 107 5.79 10.57 12.81
N ALA A 108 5.80 9.36 12.22
CA ALA A 108 6.85 8.94 11.29
C ALA A 108 6.97 9.91 10.11
N ASP A 109 8.21 10.25 9.76
CA ASP A 109 8.54 11.00 8.56
C ASP A 109 8.59 10.02 7.37
N LEU A 110 7.71 10.24 6.40
CA LEU A 110 7.59 9.45 5.18
C LEU A 110 8.07 10.23 3.94
N SER A 111 8.75 11.37 4.13
CA SER A 111 9.15 12.28 3.05
C SER A 111 10.03 11.61 2.00
N ASP A 112 10.76 10.56 2.37
CA ASP A 112 11.56 9.78 1.43
C ASP A 112 10.71 9.08 0.37
N LEU A 113 9.45 8.73 0.68
CA LEU A 113 8.52 8.17 -0.30
C LEU A 113 8.18 9.16 -1.42
N LEU A 114 8.26 10.46 -1.18
CA LEU A 114 8.09 11.48 -2.23
C LEU A 114 9.28 11.50 -3.21
N ARG A 115 10.38 10.86 -2.81
CA ARG A 115 11.66 10.60 -3.50
C ARG A 115 11.57 9.62 -4.66
N GLU A 116 10.64 8.69 -4.52
CA GLU A 116 10.69 7.39 -5.18
C GLU A 116 10.27 7.46 -6.65
N ARG A 117 10.75 6.49 -7.43
CA ARG A 117 10.32 6.29 -8.82
C ARG A 117 9.54 5.01 -8.95
N CYS A 118 8.20 5.12 -8.96
CA CYS A 118 7.32 4.00 -9.22
C CYS A 118 7.57 3.39 -10.60
N ARG A 119 7.70 2.08 -10.67
CA ARG A 119 7.68 1.33 -11.94
C ARG A 119 6.62 0.25 -11.87
N PHE A 120 5.63 0.37 -12.73
CA PHE A 120 4.57 -0.63 -12.86
C PHE A 120 4.91 -1.61 -13.98
N ASP A 121 4.39 -2.82 -13.87
CA ASP A 121 4.47 -3.85 -14.92
C ASP A 121 5.92 -4.20 -15.31
N VAL A 122 6.81 -4.31 -14.32
CA VAL A 122 8.22 -4.68 -14.54
C VAL A 122 8.35 -6.16 -14.88
N SER A 123 9.08 -6.47 -15.94
CA SER A 123 9.37 -7.86 -16.32
C SER A 123 10.34 -8.49 -15.33
N THR A 124 9.92 -9.57 -14.68
CA THR A 124 10.82 -10.42 -13.89
C THR A 124 11.75 -11.13 -14.86
N THR A 125 12.93 -10.56 -15.12
CA THR A 125 14.00 -11.31 -15.78
C THR A 125 14.47 -12.31 -14.76
N ALA A 126 13.92 -13.54 -14.79
CA ALA A 126 14.43 -14.63 -14.00
C ALA A 126 15.91 -14.81 -14.35
N ALA A 127 16.80 -14.59 -13.39
CA ALA A 127 18.17 -15.03 -13.49
C ALA A 127 18.14 -16.56 -13.64
N ALA A 128 18.63 -17.02 -14.80
CA ALA A 128 18.82 -18.44 -15.11
C ALA A 128 20.01 -19.02 -14.34
#